data_AF-A0AAN6E7R1-F1
#
_entry.id   AF-A0AAN6E7R1-F1
#
_cell.length_a   1.000
_cell.length_b   1.000
_cell.length_c   1.000
_cell.angle_alpha   90.00
_cell.angle_beta   90.00
_cell.angle_gamma   90.00
#
_symmetry.space_group_name_H-M   'P 1'
#
loop_
_entity.id
_entity.type
_entity.pdbx_description
1 polymer ?
#
loop_
_entity_poly.entity_id
_entity_poly.type
_entity_poly.pdbx_seq_one_letter_code
_entity_poly.pdbx_strand_id
1 'polypeptide(L)'
;MSNSGLGVDFSHLALVATSAHTFEATVDFYVSLGLSVVRKVTHDRAQRDIGHENNIVSEAWLHLFATRSENSVTLRIIYVEGKSASKSKGNAIRICLAAQDMKAVKAILKDMDCAFTEHADPKYPVARIATHDPLGNDVFFTPHANTFSIPSSPEIKVEARTEPEVPPFNLDTPVKGGRKNIGILTSGGDAQGMNACVRAVVRMSIARNCRPFLVYEGYQGLVDGGDKIREAGWSDVSGFLTLGGTMIGTARCAAFREIEGRRTGVLNLIKHGIDALVVIGGDGSLTGADRLRA
;
A
#
# COMPACT_ATOMS: atom_id res chain seq x y z
N MET A 1 9.36 12.66 -25.60
CA MET A 1 9.29 13.10 -24.18
C MET A 1 8.45 12.07 -23.44
N SER A 2 9.11 11.04 -22.93
CA SER A 2 8.49 9.89 -22.27
C SER A 2 8.13 10.25 -20.83
N ASN A 3 6.84 10.33 -20.56
CA ASN A 3 6.31 10.50 -19.21
C ASN A 3 6.35 9.14 -18.51
N SER A 4 7.44 8.88 -17.77
CA SER A 4 7.56 7.70 -16.91
C SER A 4 6.67 7.89 -15.70
N GLY A 5 5.50 7.25 -15.72
CA GLY A 5 4.68 7.06 -14.53
C GLY A 5 5.46 6.29 -13.48
N LEU A 6 6.00 7.00 -12.49
CA LEU A 6 6.58 6.42 -11.28
C LEU A 6 5.44 5.93 -10.38
N GLY A 7 4.84 4.80 -10.75
CA GLY A 7 4.22 3.91 -9.78
C GLY A 7 5.37 3.29 -8.99
N VAL A 8 5.58 3.76 -7.76
CA VAL A 8 6.72 3.33 -6.96
C VAL A 8 6.25 2.56 -5.75
N ASP A 9 6.20 1.25 -5.95
CA ASP A 9 6.24 0.28 -4.86
C ASP A 9 7.67 0.27 -4.30
N PHE A 10 8.05 1.31 -3.56
CA PHE A 10 9.39 1.39 -2.97
C PHE A 10 9.43 0.57 -1.69
N SER A 11 9.75 -0.72 -1.82
CA SER A 11 10.34 -1.49 -0.73
C SER A 11 11.69 -0.86 -0.37
N HIS A 12 11.70 0.06 0.60
CA HIS A 12 12.90 0.75 1.06
C HIS A 12 13.16 0.48 2.54
N LEU A 13 14.44 0.37 2.91
CA LEU A 13 14.87 0.31 4.31
C LEU A 13 15.28 1.71 4.74
N ALA A 14 14.62 2.25 5.76
CA ALA A 14 14.93 3.56 6.31
C ALA A 14 15.92 3.46 7.49
N LEU A 15 17.02 4.21 7.42
CA LEU A 15 18.02 4.35 8.47
C LEU A 15 18.03 5.79 9.00
N VAL A 16 18.07 5.95 10.32
CA VAL A 16 17.95 7.26 10.97
C VAL A 16 19.26 7.67 11.62
N ALA A 17 19.80 8.81 11.18
CA ALA A 17 20.93 9.51 11.78
C ALA A 17 20.44 10.66 12.67
N THR A 18 21.05 10.80 13.85
CA THR A 18 20.75 11.88 14.80
C THR A 18 21.77 13.03 14.73
N SER A 19 22.83 12.88 13.95
CA SER A 19 23.82 13.93 13.70
C SER A 19 24.16 14.01 12.20
N ALA A 20 24.48 15.22 11.74
CA ALA A 20 24.91 15.43 10.35
C ALA A 20 26.20 14.66 10.04
N HIS A 21 27.12 14.56 10.99
CA HIS A 21 28.36 13.79 10.82
C HIS A 21 28.08 12.30 10.60
N THR A 22 27.25 11.69 11.45
CA THR A 22 26.87 10.27 11.28
C THR A 22 26.08 10.05 10.00
N PHE A 23 25.26 11.02 9.58
CA PHE A 23 24.51 10.95 8.32
C PHE A 23 25.47 10.84 7.12
N GLU A 24 26.42 11.77 7.01
CA GLU A 24 27.40 11.78 5.92
C GLU A 24 28.28 10.52 5.94
N ALA A 25 28.82 10.17 7.12
CA ALA A 25 29.63 8.96 7.27
C ALA A 25 28.87 7.68 6.85
N THR A 26 27.56 7.58 7.14
CA THR A 26 26.76 6.42 6.76
C THR A 26 26.52 6.40 5.25
N VAL A 27 26.27 7.55 4.62
CA VAL A 27 26.15 7.65 3.16
C VAL A 27 27.44 7.19 2.50
N ASP A 28 28.58 7.72 2.92
CA ASP A 28 29.89 7.39 2.36
C ASP A 28 30.26 5.92 2.54
N PHE A 29 29.91 5.33 3.69
CA PHE A 29 30.10 3.91 3.97
C PHE A 29 29.37 3.03 2.95
N TYR A 30 28.07 3.27 2.72
CA TYR A 30 27.30 2.47 1.77
C TYR A 30 27.68 2.75 0.31
N VAL A 31 28.08 3.98 -0.02
CA VAL A 31 28.60 4.30 -1.36
C VAL A 31 29.90 3.55 -1.65
N SER A 32 30.80 3.48 -0.66
CA SER A 32 32.06 2.73 -0.77
C SER A 32 31.84 1.23 -0.94
N LEU A 33 30.73 0.70 -0.40
CA LEU A 33 30.28 -0.68 -0.63
C LEU A 33 29.62 -0.90 -2.01
N GLY A 34 29.55 0.13 -2.85
CA GLY A 34 29.05 0.05 -4.23
C GLY A 34 27.61 0.49 -4.44
N LEU A 35 26.94 1.06 -3.43
CA LEU A 35 25.61 1.65 -3.62
C LEU A 35 25.73 3.01 -4.33
N SER A 36 24.78 3.30 -5.22
CA SER A 36 24.76 4.56 -5.96
C SER A 36 23.77 5.54 -5.35
N VAL A 37 24.18 6.81 -5.17
CA VAL A 37 23.28 7.88 -4.72
C VAL A 37 22.31 8.23 -5.86
N VAL A 38 21.02 7.97 -5.65
CA VAL A 38 19.96 8.36 -6.59
C VAL A 38 19.49 9.77 -6.31
N ARG A 39 19.37 10.12 -5.04
CA ARG A 39 18.87 11.42 -4.60
C ARG A 39 19.49 11.78 -3.26
N LYS A 40 19.96 13.01 -3.12
CA LYS A 40 20.39 13.59 -1.84
C LYS A 40 19.81 14.99 -1.74
N VAL A 41 19.05 15.28 -0.69
CA VAL A 41 18.34 16.55 -0.51
C VAL A 41 18.54 17.02 0.92
N THR A 42 18.86 18.30 1.06
CA THR A 42 18.79 19.05 2.32
C THR A 42 17.59 19.98 2.23
N HIS A 43 16.73 19.95 3.23
CA HIS A 43 15.49 20.72 3.23
C HIS A 43 15.69 22.05 3.96
N ASP A 44 15.40 23.17 3.29
CA ASP A 44 15.41 24.51 3.90
C ASP A 44 14.38 24.67 5.02
N ARG A 45 13.31 23.85 4.98
CA ARG A 45 12.30 23.74 6.03
C ARG A 45 12.13 22.27 6.38
N ALA A 46 12.31 21.94 7.65
CA ALA A 46 12.24 20.57 8.13
C ALA A 46 10.88 19.94 7.77
N GLN A 47 10.90 18.83 7.04
CA GLN A 47 9.69 18.19 6.52
C GLN A 47 9.15 17.15 7.51
N ARG A 48 7.83 17.13 7.68
CA ARG A 48 7.15 16.05 8.41
C ARG A 48 7.09 14.82 7.51
N ASP A 49 7.62 13.71 8.01
CA ASP A 49 7.54 12.43 7.33
C ASP A 49 6.53 11.50 8.01
N ILE A 50 5.94 10.62 7.22
CA ILE A 50 4.96 9.66 7.71
C ILE A 50 5.74 8.53 8.40
N GLY A 51 5.58 8.41 9.73
CA GLY A 51 6.22 7.33 10.51
C GLY A 51 7.39 7.77 11.39
N HIS A 52 7.73 9.05 11.44
CA HIS A 52 8.71 9.58 12.40
C HIS A 52 8.16 10.83 13.11
N GLU A 53 8.33 10.92 14.43
CA GLU A 53 7.83 12.06 15.23
C GLU A 53 8.60 13.38 15.00
N ASN A 54 9.80 13.29 14.42
CA ASN A 54 10.74 14.41 14.28
C ASN A 54 10.80 14.84 12.82
N ASN A 55 11.09 16.12 12.60
CA ASN A 55 11.21 16.65 11.25
C ASN A 55 12.55 16.21 10.61
N ILE A 56 12.51 15.88 9.33
CA ILE A 56 13.68 15.52 8.53
C ILE A 56 14.38 16.79 8.04
N VAL A 57 15.68 16.87 8.29
CA VAL A 57 16.56 17.94 7.83
C VAL A 57 17.20 17.59 6.49
N SER A 58 17.74 16.37 6.38
CA SER A 58 18.35 15.88 5.15
C SER A 58 17.96 14.43 4.89
N GLU A 59 17.89 14.05 3.62
CA GLU A 59 17.68 12.66 3.22
C GLU A 59 18.59 12.28 2.04
N ALA A 60 19.04 11.03 2.05
CA ALA A 60 19.78 10.41 0.96
C ALA A 60 19.14 9.07 0.60
N TRP A 61 18.96 8.84 -0.69
CA TRP A 61 18.41 7.63 -1.28
C TRP A 61 19.53 6.95 -2.05
N LEU A 62 19.92 5.78 -1.56
CA LEU A 62 20.98 4.94 -2.10
C LEU A 62 20.35 3.71 -2.73
N HIS A 63 20.84 3.32 -3.89
CA HIS A 63 20.30 2.21 -4.65
C HIS A 63 21.39 1.17 -4.91
N LEU A 64 21.07 -0.09 -4.60
CA LEU A 64 21.91 -1.22 -4.94
C LEU A 64 21.46 -1.79 -6.29
N PHE A 65 22.26 -1.61 -7.34
CA PHE A 65 21.98 -2.24 -8.63
C PHE A 65 22.31 -3.73 -8.56
N ALA A 66 21.29 -4.59 -8.45
CA ALA A 66 21.47 -6.02 -8.68
C ALA A 66 21.83 -6.25 -10.15
N THR A 67 22.98 -6.87 -10.41
CA THR A 67 23.50 -7.14 -11.76
C THR A 67 22.60 -8.06 -12.61
N ARG A 68 21.58 -8.69 -12.03
CA ARG A 68 20.55 -9.47 -12.75
C ARG A 68 19.22 -9.42 -11.97
N SER A 69 18.13 -9.12 -12.70
CA SER A 69 16.70 -9.21 -12.34
C SER A 69 16.19 -8.42 -11.12
N GLU A 70 15.22 -7.51 -11.37
CA GLU A 70 14.06 -7.04 -10.58
C GLU A 70 14.11 -6.81 -9.05
N ASN A 71 15.15 -7.24 -8.34
CA ASN A 71 15.30 -7.07 -6.90
C ASN A 71 16.21 -5.88 -6.61
N SER A 72 15.66 -4.67 -6.73
CA SER A 72 16.31 -3.45 -6.27
C SER A 72 15.94 -3.17 -4.82
N VAL A 73 16.95 -3.03 -3.96
CA VAL A 73 16.75 -2.48 -2.60
C VAL A 73 17.19 -1.03 -2.62
N THR A 74 16.31 -0.16 -2.12
CA THR A 74 16.62 1.25 -1.88
C THR A 74 16.85 1.46 -0.39
N LEU A 75 18.02 1.95 -0.02
CA LEU A 75 18.31 2.42 1.33
C LEU A 75 18.00 3.90 1.41
N ARG A 76 17.13 4.29 2.32
CA ARG A 76 16.82 5.70 2.60
C ARG A 76 17.48 6.07 3.92
N ILE A 77 18.48 6.92 3.89
CA ILE A 77 19.14 7.45 5.09
C ILE A 77 18.52 8.82 5.36
N ILE A 78 18.02 9.05 6.57
CA ILE A 78 17.42 10.31 6.98
C ILE A 78 18.17 10.91 8.16
N TYR A 79 18.36 12.23 8.15
CA TYR A 79 18.89 13.00 9.25
C TYR A 79 17.75 13.78 9.91
N VAL A 80 17.56 13.55 11.21
CA VAL A 80 16.58 14.26 12.04
C VAL A 80 17.29 15.06 13.13
N GLU A 81 16.83 16.28 13.38
CA GLU A 81 17.39 17.16 14.42
C GLU A 81 16.67 16.90 15.75
N GLY A 82 17.40 16.42 16.76
CA GLY A 82 16.84 16.17 18.09
C GLY A 82 17.83 15.58 19.08
N LYS A 83 17.62 15.86 20.39
CA LYS A 83 18.33 15.15 21.46
C LYS A 83 18.00 13.67 21.34
N SER A 84 19.04 12.83 21.36
CA SER A 84 18.97 11.37 21.33
C SER A 84 17.85 10.87 22.24
N ALA A 85 16.65 10.69 21.67
CA ALA A 85 15.63 9.85 22.28
C ALA A 85 16.30 8.49 22.32
N SER A 86 16.47 7.95 23.52
CA SER A 86 17.13 6.69 23.78
C SER A 86 16.89 5.74 22.62
N LYS A 87 17.93 5.41 21.84
CA LYS A 87 17.87 4.19 21.03
C LYS A 87 17.37 3.13 22.00
N SER A 88 16.21 2.55 21.73
CA SER A 88 15.75 1.40 22.50
C SER A 88 16.94 0.44 22.50
N LYS A 89 17.44 0.13 23.70
CA LYS A 89 18.72 -0.58 23.93
C LYS A 89 18.73 -2.02 23.38
N GLY A 90 17.88 -2.36 22.41
CA GLY A 90 17.63 -3.73 21.96
C GLY A 90 17.41 -3.95 20.46
N ASN A 91 17.36 -2.92 19.59
CA ASN A 91 17.11 -3.12 18.15
C ASN A 91 18.23 -2.53 17.28
N ALA A 92 19.42 -3.14 17.31
CA ALA A 92 20.37 -2.95 16.20
C ALA A 92 19.76 -3.59 14.95
N ILE A 93 19.61 -2.82 13.87
CA ILE A 93 19.15 -3.36 12.60
C ILE A 93 20.25 -4.29 12.09
N ARG A 94 19.88 -5.49 11.65
CA ARG A 94 20.82 -6.44 11.05
C ARG A 94 20.59 -6.49 9.55
N ILE A 95 21.60 -6.07 8.80
CA ILE A 95 21.56 -6.03 7.34
C ILE A 95 22.48 -7.12 6.83
N CYS A 96 21.97 -8.04 6.01
CA CYS A 96 22.78 -9.09 5.39
C CYS A 96 22.82 -8.88 3.88
N LEU A 97 24.00 -8.59 3.35
CA LEU A 97 24.26 -8.36 1.93
C LEU A 97 24.94 -9.59 1.32
N ALA A 98 24.42 -10.05 0.18
CA ALA A 98 25.07 -11.10 -0.58
C ALA A 98 26.17 -10.48 -1.46
N ALA A 99 27.42 -10.93 -1.32
CA ALA A 99 28.55 -10.44 -2.08
C ALA A 99 29.31 -11.60 -2.73
N GLN A 100 29.51 -11.54 -4.05
CA GLN A 100 30.22 -12.60 -4.77
C GLN A 100 31.72 -12.62 -4.45
N ASP A 101 32.32 -11.44 -4.27
CA ASP A 101 33.73 -11.30 -3.95
C ASP A 101 33.93 -10.81 -2.51
N MET A 102 34.08 -11.76 -1.60
CA MET A 102 34.35 -11.49 -0.19
C MET A 102 35.75 -10.90 0.05
N LYS A 103 36.71 -11.07 -0.86
CA LYS A 103 38.05 -10.46 -0.73
C LYS A 103 37.98 -8.97 -1.04
N ALA A 104 37.23 -8.57 -2.06
CA ALA A 104 36.98 -7.17 -2.39
C ALA A 104 36.29 -6.44 -1.23
N VAL A 105 35.27 -7.06 -0.61
CA VAL A 105 34.60 -6.49 0.58
C VAL A 105 35.61 -6.25 1.72
N LYS A 106 36.50 -7.20 2.00
CA LYS A 106 37.56 -7.00 3.02
C LYS A 106 38.51 -5.87 2.68
N ALA A 107 38.91 -5.75 1.40
CA ALA A 107 39.80 -4.68 0.96
C ALA A 107 39.15 -3.31 1.18
N ILE A 108 37.86 -3.17 0.82
CA ILE A 108 37.08 -1.95 1.03
C ILE A 108 36.93 -1.63 2.53
N LEU A 109 36.59 -2.62 3.36
CA LEU A 109 36.46 -2.41 4.82
C LEU A 109 37.78 -2.00 5.46
N LYS A 110 38.92 -2.54 5.00
CA LYS A 110 40.25 -2.13 5.46
C LYS A 110 40.60 -0.71 5.04
N ASP A 111 40.27 -0.33 3.81
CA ASP A 111 40.51 1.00 3.27
C ASP A 111 39.72 2.08 4.04
N MET A 112 38.49 1.73 4.46
CA MET A 112 37.64 2.58 5.31
C MET A 112 38.01 2.55 6.81
N ASP A 113 39.09 1.88 7.21
CA ASP A 113 39.47 1.67 8.61
C ASP A 113 38.35 1.10 9.50
N CYS A 114 37.48 0.26 8.91
CA CYS A 114 36.35 -0.34 9.59
C CYS A 114 36.75 -1.66 10.28
N ALA A 115 36.42 -1.79 11.56
CA ALA A 115 36.58 -3.06 12.25
C ALA A 115 35.61 -4.11 11.68
N PHE A 116 36.13 -5.30 11.39
CA PHE A 116 35.30 -6.43 10.94
C PHE A 116 35.77 -7.75 11.55
N THR A 117 34.84 -8.68 11.73
CA THR A 117 35.09 -10.04 12.21
C THR A 117 34.78 -11.04 11.12
N GLU A 118 35.60 -12.09 11.04
CA GLU A 118 35.36 -13.21 10.13
C GLU A 118 34.76 -14.38 10.89
N HIS A 119 33.65 -14.90 10.37
CA HIS A 119 32.96 -16.04 10.94
C HIS A 119 33.02 -17.21 9.95
N ALA A 120 33.81 -18.21 10.30
CA ALA A 120 33.82 -19.47 9.56
C ALA A 120 32.50 -20.22 9.81
N ASP A 121 31.87 -20.70 8.75
CA ASP A 121 30.66 -21.54 8.82
C ASP A 121 31.05 -22.96 8.42
N PRO A 122 30.83 -24.00 9.26
CA PRO A 122 31.15 -25.38 8.91
C PRO A 122 30.50 -25.86 7.61
N LYS A 123 29.38 -25.22 7.21
CA LYS A 123 28.61 -25.58 6.02
C LYS A 123 29.21 -24.99 4.73
N TYR A 124 30.07 -23.98 4.82
CA TYR A 124 30.51 -23.20 3.66
C TYR A 124 32.02 -22.90 3.68
N PRO A 125 32.72 -23.05 2.55
CA PRO A 125 34.18 -22.89 2.49
C PRO A 125 34.67 -21.44 2.63
N VAL A 126 33.78 -20.45 2.48
CA VAL A 126 34.12 -19.02 2.56
C VAL A 126 33.48 -18.40 3.80
N ALA A 127 34.30 -17.79 4.65
CA ALA A 127 33.86 -17.13 5.87
C ALA A 127 32.95 -15.93 5.58
N ARG A 128 31.93 -15.74 6.43
CA ARG A 128 31.11 -14.52 6.45
C ARG A 128 31.89 -13.39 7.12
N ILE A 129 31.58 -12.16 6.74
CA ILE A 129 32.18 -10.97 7.35
C ILE A 129 31.07 -10.24 8.11
N ALA A 130 31.34 -9.83 9.33
CA ALA A 130 30.47 -8.94 10.09
C ALA A 130 31.21 -7.64 10.41
N THR A 131 30.53 -6.51 10.29
CA THR A 131 31.04 -5.18 10.63
C THR A 131 29.88 -4.33 11.17
N HIS A 132 30.18 -3.10 11.56
CA HIS A 132 29.17 -2.14 11.97
C HIS A 132 29.17 -0.94 11.03
N ASP A 133 27.98 -0.45 10.68
CA ASP A 133 27.87 0.84 10.01
C ASP A 133 28.12 1.99 11.01
N PRO A 134 28.28 3.25 10.55
CA PRO A 134 28.46 4.40 11.44
C PRO A 134 27.26 4.72 12.34
N LEU A 135 26.09 4.11 12.09
CA LEU A 135 24.93 4.16 12.97
C LEU A 135 24.96 3.05 14.02
N GLY A 136 25.92 2.13 14.00
CA GLY A 136 26.00 0.99 14.91
C GLY A 136 25.04 -0.17 14.59
N ASN A 137 24.55 -0.26 13.34
CA ASN A 137 23.82 -1.41 12.84
C ASN A 137 24.79 -2.54 12.50
N ASP A 138 24.36 -3.79 12.66
CA ASP A 138 25.17 -4.94 12.28
C ASP A 138 25.05 -5.19 10.77
N VAL A 139 26.16 -5.13 10.06
CA VAL A 139 26.22 -5.41 8.62
C VAL A 139 26.98 -6.71 8.37
N PHE A 140 26.31 -7.67 7.76
CA PHE A 140 26.85 -8.98 7.43
C PHE A 140 27.02 -9.11 5.91
N PHE A 141 28.12 -9.71 5.50
CA PHE A 141 28.37 -10.10 4.12
C PHE A 141 28.45 -11.63 4.02
N THR A 142 27.71 -12.19 3.07
CA THR A 142 27.68 -13.63 2.81
C THR A 142 27.95 -13.91 1.33
N PRO A 143 28.76 -14.93 1.01
CA PRO A 143 28.92 -15.37 -0.37
C PRO A 143 27.72 -16.17 -0.90
N HIS A 144 26.79 -16.52 -0.02
CA HIS A 144 25.63 -17.35 -0.34
C HIS A 144 24.37 -16.49 -0.37
N ALA A 145 23.67 -16.51 -1.50
CA ALA A 145 22.30 -16.08 -1.58
C ALA A 145 21.43 -17.03 -0.71
N ASN A 146 20.59 -16.49 0.16
CA ASN A 146 19.63 -17.28 0.94
C ASN A 146 18.30 -17.43 0.19
N THR A 147 17.37 -18.25 0.70
CA THR A 147 16.04 -18.47 0.09
C THR A 147 15.20 -17.18 -0.08
N PHE A 148 15.57 -16.10 0.61
CA PHE A 148 14.98 -14.77 0.44
C PHE A 148 15.76 -13.87 -0.53
N SER A 149 16.98 -14.26 -0.92
CA SER A 149 17.86 -13.56 -1.87
C SER A 149 17.65 -14.02 -3.32
N ILE A 150 17.09 -15.22 -3.50
CA ILE A 150 16.69 -15.76 -4.80
C ILE A 150 15.17 -15.95 -4.71
N PRO A 151 14.35 -15.22 -5.48
CA PRO A 151 12.95 -15.55 -5.62
C PRO A 151 12.87 -16.79 -6.51
N SER A 152 13.22 -17.95 -5.96
CA SER A 152 12.86 -19.23 -6.55
C SER A 152 11.94 -19.93 -5.56
N SER A 153 10.74 -19.37 -5.39
CA SER A 153 9.61 -20.29 -5.29
C SER A 153 9.68 -21.15 -6.56
N PRO A 154 9.55 -22.49 -6.49
CA PRO A 154 9.15 -23.21 -7.70
C PRO A 154 7.96 -22.43 -8.24
N GLU A 155 8.00 -22.00 -9.50
CA GLU A 155 6.90 -21.27 -10.11
C GLU A 155 5.62 -21.95 -9.62
N ILE A 156 4.90 -21.29 -8.73
CA ILE A 156 3.48 -21.53 -8.68
C ILE A 156 3.11 -21.01 -10.04
N LYS A 157 3.05 -21.91 -11.03
CA LYS A 157 2.31 -21.70 -12.25
C LYS A 157 0.87 -21.61 -11.81
N VAL A 158 0.53 -20.51 -11.15
CA VAL A 158 -0.70 -19.83 -11.46
C VAL A 158 -0.50 -19.61 -12.94
N GLU A 159 -1.18 -20.39 -13.78
CA GLU A 159 -1.48 -19.91 -15.12
C GLU A 159 -1.98 -18.50 -14.85
N ALA A 160 -1.15 -17.50 -15.16
CA ALA A 160 -1.57 -16.13 -15.10
C ALA A 160 -2.73 -16.13 -16.08
N ARG A 161 -3.95 -16.23 -15.54
CA ARG A 161 -5.11 -15.68 -16.22
C ARG A 161 -4.59 -14.32 -16.57
N THR A 162 -4.36 -14.11 -17.86
CA THR A 162 -4.00 -12.82 -18.40
C THR A 162 -5.16 -11.98 -17.92
N GLU A 163 -4.97 -11.27 -16.81
CA GLU A 163 -5.95 -10.31 -16.38
C GLU A 163 -6.05 -9.40 -17.60
N PRO A 164 -7.24 -9.26 -18.19
CA PRO A 164 -7.39 -8.38 -19.34
C PRO A 164 -6.73 -7.08 -18.94
N GLU A 165 -5.76 -6.59 -19.72
CA GLU A 165 -5.05 -5.33 -19.44
C GLU A 165 -6.08 -4.34 -18.94
N VAL A 166 -6.10 -4.09 -17.64
CA VAL A 166 -7.04 -3.13 -17.07
C VAL A 166 -6.43 -1.82 -17.48
N PRO A 167 -7.02 -1.08 -18.45
CA PRO A 167 -6.43 0.17 -18.87
C PRO A 167 -6.25 1.04 -17.63
N PRO A 168 -5.13 1.77 -17.51
CA PRO A 168 -4.86 2.57 -16.33
C PRO A 168 -6.09 3.42 -16.02
N PHE A 169 -6.54 3.38 -14.77
CA PHE A 169 -7.76 4.05 -14.36
C PHE A 169 -7.62 5.55 -14.62
N ASN A 170 -8.23 6.02 -15.72
CA ASN A 170 -8.14 7.40 -16.15
C ASN A 170 -9.48 8.09 -15.89
N LEU A 171 -9.47 9.05 -14.96
CA LEU A 171 -10.62 9.88 -14.60
C LEU A 171 -11.12 10.71 -15.80
N ASP A 172 -10.20 11.07 -16.71
CA ASP A 172 -10.48 11.91 -17.88
C ASP A 172 -11.14 11.14 -19.03
N THR A 173 -11.14 9.80 -18.98
CA THR A 173 -11.83 8.99 -20.00
C THR A 173 -13.33 9.20 -19.86
N PRO A 174 -14.01 9.80 -20.86
CA PRO A 174 -15.43 10.07 -20.78
C PRO A 174 -16.21 8.75 -20.69
N VAL A 175 -17.15 8.68 -19.74
CA VAL A 175 -18.06 7.54 -19.62
C VAL A 175 -18.95 7.51 -20.86
N LYS A 176 -18.93 6.41 -21.62
CA LYS A 176 -19.88 6.18 -22.72
C LYS A 176 -21.29 6.00 -22.15
N GLY A 177 -22.24 6.76 -22.69
CA GLY A 177 -23.60 6.84 -22.16
C GLY A 177 -23.72 7.97 -21.13
N GLY A 178 -24.80 8.73 -21.19
CA GLY A 178 -25.01 9.93 -20.36
C GLY A 178 -24.94 9.69 -18.84
N ARG A 179 -25.15 10.75 -18.08
CA ARG A 179 -25.11 10.75 -16.60
C ARG A 179 -26.00 9.65 -16.03
N LYS A 180 -25.40 8.65 -15.39
CA LYS A 180 -26.11 7.54 -14.75
C LYS A 180 -26.42 7.83 -13.28
N ASN A 181 -27.53 7.29 -12.80
CA ASN A 181 -27.88 7.30 -11.38
C ASN A 181 -27.53 5.94 -10.77
N ILE A 182 -26.74 5.95 -9.69
CA ILE A 182 -26.16 4.75 -9.08
C ILE A 182 -26.71 4.59 -7.66
N GLY A 183 -27.52 3.57 -7.41
CA GLY A 183 -27.98 3.19 -6.08
C GLY A 183 -26.93 2.38 -5.34
N ILE A 184 -26.77 2.62 -4.04
CA ILE A 184 -25.77 1.99 -3.19
C ILE A 184 -26.47 1.51 -1.91
N LEU A 185 -26.35 0.22 -1.60
CA LEU A 185 -26.95 -0.36 -0.38
C LEU A 185 -25.95 -1.26 0.35
N THR A 186 -26.06 -1.29 1.68
CA THR A 186 -25.37 -2.28 2.52
C THR A 186 -26.39 -3.27 3.07
N SER A 187 -26.11 -4.57 2.96
CA SER A 187 -27.00 -5.63 3.44
C SER A 187 -26.22 -6.78 4.06
N GLY A 188 -26.78 -7.41 5.08
CA GLY A 188 -26.19 -8.54 5.80
C GLY A 188 -25.77 -8.17 7.21
N GLY A 189 -24.84 -8.94 7.78
CA GLY A 189 -24.22 -8.58 9.07
C GLY A 189 -23.26 -7.41 8.88
N ASP A 190 -23.15 -6.55 9.90
CA ASP A 190 -22.20 -5.45 9.90
C ASP A 190 -20.77 -5.96 9.78
N ALA A 191 -20.00 -5.33 8.89
CA ALA A 191 -18.58 -5.60 8.73
C ALA A 191 -17.79 -4.28 8.74
N GLN A 192 -16.59 -4.33 9.33
CA GLN A 192 -15.67 -3.20 9.27
C GLN A 192 -15.28 -2.93 7.81
N GLY A 193 -15.25 -1.65 7.42
CA GLY A 193 -14.92 -1.23 6.05
C GLY A 193 -16.12 -1.02 5.13
N MET A 194 -17.35 -1.38 5.52
CA MET A 194 -18.55 -1.08 4.70
C MET A 194 -18.69 0.43 4.43
N ASN A 195 -18.47 1.28 5.45
CA ASN A 195 -18.43 2.73 5.29
C ASN A 195 -17.36 3.20 4.30
N ALA A 196 -16.17 2.58 4.30
CA ALA A 196 -15.11 2.90 3.36
C ALA A 196 -15.52 2.56 1.92
N CYS A 197 -16.19 1.42 1.71
CA CYS A 197 -16.75 1.02 0.41
C CYS A 197 -17.83 2.00 -0.07
N VAL A 198 -18.82 2.31 0.78
CA VAL A 198 -19.88 3.29 0.44
C VAL A 198 -19.27 4.63 0.05
N ARG A 199 -18.32 5.13 0.85
CA ARG A 199 -17.61 6.38 0.56
C ARG A 199 -16.87 6.34 -0.78
N ALA A 200 -16.17 5.25 -1.07
CA ALA A 200 -15.45 5.09 -2.33
C ALA A 200 -16.42 5.14 -3.51
N VAL A 201 -17.51 4.38 -3.46
CA VAL A 201 -18.51 4.33 -4.55
C VAL A 201 -19.18 5.69 -4.75
N VAL A 202 -19.56 6.40 -3.68
CA VAL A 202 -20.14 7.76 -3.77
C VAL A 202 -19.17 8.73 -4.44
N ARG A 203 -17.93 8.82 -3.94
CA ARG A 203 -16.93 9.76 -4.47
C ARG A 203 -16.55 9.44 -5.92
N MET A 204 -16.43 8.16 -6.24
CA MET A 204 -16.15 7.73 -7.61
C MET A 204 -17.32 8.00 -8.56
N SER A 205 -18.56 7.83 -8.09
CA SER A 205 -19.75 8.19 -8.87
C SER A 205 -19.74 9.68 -9.23
N ILE A 206 -19.48 10.55 -8.24
CA ILE A 206 -19.39 12.00 -8.47
C ILE A 206 -18.23 12.34 -9.41
N ALA A 207 -17.04 11.75 -9.19
CA ALA A 207 -15.87 11.96 -10.04
C ALA A 207 -16.10 11.53 -11.50
N ARG A 208 -16.99 10.56 -11.73
CA ARG A 208 -17.38 10.08 -13.07
C ARG A 208 -18.65 10.76 -13.61
N ASN A 209 -19.03 11.90 -13.02
CA ASN A 209 -20.21 12.69 -13.39
C ASN A 209 -21.54 11.90 -13.29
N CYS A 210 -21.61 10.89 -12.42
CA CYS A 210 -22.83 10.15 -12.08
C CYS A 210 -23.52 10.77 -10.85
N ARG A 211 -24.76 10.34 -10.56
CA ARG A 211 -25.49 10.72 -9.33
C ARG A 211 -25.61 9.52 -8.39
N PRO A 212 -24.94 9.52 -7.24
CA PRO A 212 -25.08 8.44 -6.28
C PRO A 212 -26.34 8.62 -5.42
N PHE A 213 -27.02 7.51 -5.15
CA PHE A 213 -28.16 7.40 -4.25
C PHE A 213 -27.84 6.37 -3.17
N LEU A 214 -28.03 6.72 -1.91
CA LEU A 214 -27.90 5.81 -0.77
C LEU A 214 -29.27 5.20 -0.47
N VAL A 215 -29.30 3.87 -0.37
CA VAL A 215 -30.46 3.09 0.05
C VAL A 215 -30.23 2.67 1.50
N TYR A 216 -31.03 3.23 2.39
CA TYR A 216 -30.93 2.98 3.82
C TYR A 216 -31.56 1.63 4.20
N GLU A 217 -31.07 0.98 5.26
CA GLU A 217 -31.61 -0.31 5.74
C GLU A 217 -31.57 -1.44 4.70
N GLY A 218 -30.59 -1.41 3.80
CA GLY A 218 -30.34 -2.46 2.81
C GLY A 218 -31.55 -2.76 1.91
N TYR A 219 -31.86 -4.04 1.74
CA TYR A 219 -33.01 -4.45 0.91
C TYR A 219 -34.35 -4.03 1.49
N GLN A 220 -34.45 -3.80 2.81
CA GLN A 220 -35.70 -3.35 3.40
C GLN A 220 -36.04 -1.94 2.92
N GLY A 221 -35.11 -1.00 2.99
CA GLY A 221 -35.35 0.35 2.47
C GLY A 221 -35.45 0.40 0.94
N LEU A 222 -34.88 -0.56 0.22
CA LEU A 222 -35.13 -0.71 -1.21
C LEU A 222 -36.61 -1.01 -1.50
N VAL A 223 -37.22 -1.91 -0.73
CA VAL A 223 -38.64 -2.28 -0.84
C VAL A 223 -39.55 -1.17 -0.31
N ASP A 224 -39.20 -0.56 0.82
CA ASP A 224 -39.99 0.53 1.42
C ASP A 224 -40.00 1.77 0.52
N GLY A 225 -38.87 2.08 -0.13
CA GLY A 225 -38.73 3.23 -1.01
C GLY A 225 -38.86 4.57 -0.29
N GLY A 226 -39.29 5.60 -1.02
CA GLY A 226 -39.46 6.96 -0.49
C GLY A 226 -38.18 7.53 0.12
N ASP A 227 -38.27 8.05 1.34
CA ASP A 227 -37.15 8.69 2.06
C ASP A 227 -36.00 7.73 2.42
N LYS A 228 -36.18 6.42 2.19
CA LYS A 228 -35.10 5.44 2.33
C LYS A 228 -34.15 5.44 1.14
N ILE A 229 -34.47 6.12 0.04
CA ILE A 229 -33.58 6.27 -1.13
C ILE A 229 -33.28 7.76 -1.29
N ARG A 230 -32.03 8.16 -1.00
CA ARG A 230 -31.64 9.58 -0.97
C ARG A 230 -30.43 9.82 -1.84
N GLU A 231 -30.45 10.88 -2.64
CA GLU A 231 -29.27 11.34 -3.35
C GLU A 231 -28.18 11.75 -2.35
N ALA A 232 -26.93 11.38 -2.62
CA ALA A 232 -25.78 11.72 -1.80
C ALA A 232 -24.83 12.67 -2.51
N GLY A 233 -24.35 13.66 -1.78
CA GLY A 233 -23.29 14.57 -2.17
C GLY A 233 -21.91 14.11 -1.71
N TRP A 234 -20.89 14.86 -2.11
CA TRP A 234 -19.50 14.60 -1.73
C TRP A 234 -19.26 14.68 -0.22
N SER A 235 -19.93 15.63 0.43
CA SER A 235 -19.84 15.89 1.86
C SER A 235 -20.48 14.79 2.71
N ASP A 236 -21.50 14.11 2.21
CA ASP A 236 -22.36 13.21 2.98
C ASP A 236 -21.64 11.94 3.45
N VAL A 237 -20.53 11.60 2.77
CA VAL A 237 -19.66 10.47 3.12
C VAL A 237 -18.33 10.91 3.73
N SER A 238 -18.24 12.15 4.21
CA SER A 238 -17.06 12.64 4.94
C SER A 238 -16.96 11.95 6.30
N GLY A 239 -15.75 11.56 6.71
CA GLY A 239 -15.52 10.85 7.97
C GLY A 239 -15.89 9.35 7.96
N PHE A 240 -16.53 8.82 6.91
CA PHE A 240 -16.91 7.40 6.84
C PHE A 240 -15.73 6.43 7.00
N LEU A 241 -14.51 6.83 6.63
CA LEU A 241 -13.31 5.98 6.78
C LEU A 241 -13.02 5.59 8.24
N THR A 242 -13.36 6.44 9.20
CA THR A 242 -13.03 6.23 10.62
C THR A 242 -14.17 5.58 11.40
N LEU A 243 -15.31 5.31 10.75
CA LEU A 243 -16.52 4.80 11.39
C LEU A 243 -16.66 3.29 11.15
N GLY A 244 -16.92 2.54 12.23
CA GLY A 244 -17.26 1.12 12.16
C GLY A 244 -18.67 0.88 11.61
N GLY A 245 -18.93 -0.36 11.16
CA GLY A 245 -20.24 -0.78 10.64
C GLY A 245 -20.63 -0.08 9.34
N THR A 246 -21.93 0.24 9.21
CA THR A 246 -22.50 0.98 8.08
C THR A 246 -23.39 2.13 8.54
N MET A 247 -23.10 3.34 8.07
CA MET A 247 -23.86 4.56 8.36
C MET A 247 -25.19 4.63 7.59
N ILE A 248 -25.36 3.80 6.55
CA ILE A 248 -26.63 3.70 5.81
C ILE A 248 -27.49 2.54 6.34
N GLY A 249 -27.06 1.84 7.38
CA GLY A 249 -27.80 0.75 7.99
C GLY A 249 -27.81 -0.53 7.17
N THR A 250 -28.22 -1.62 7.80
CA THR A 250 -28.40 -2.93 7.17
C THR A 250 -29.60 -3.60 7.80
N ALA A 251 -30.52 -4.10 6.99
CA ALA A 251 -31.66 -4.86 7.48
C ALA A 251 -31.91 -6.11 6.64
N ARG A 252 -32.28 -7.19 7.33
CA ARG A 252 -32.77 -8.41 6.68
C ARG A 252 -34.18 -8.14 6.17
N CYS A 253 -34.41 -8.33 4.87
CA CYS A 253 -35.73 -8.15 4.27
C CYS A 253 -36.33 -9.52 3.89
N ALA A 254 -37.41 -9.92 4.58
CA ALA A 254 -38.13 -11.14 4.25
C ALA A 254 -38.86 -11.00 2.91
N ALA A 255 -39.47 -9.84 2.66
CA ALA A 255 -40.20 -9.56 1.43
C ALA A 255 -39.32 -9.70 0.17
N PHE A 256 -38.03 -9.37 0.28
CA PHE A 256 -37.09 -9.47 -0.86
C PHE A 256 -36.80 -10.92 -1.30
N ARG A 257 -37.12 -11.92 -0.47
CA ARG A 257 -37.06 -13.34 -0.86
C ARG A 257 -38.17 -13.71 -1.84
N GLU A 258 -39.29 -12.99 -1.80
CA GLU A 258 -40.43 -13.17 -2.69
C GLU A 258 -40.30 -12.31 -3.95
N ILE A 259 -40.92 -12.76 -5.05
CA ILE A 259 -40.87 -12.03 -6.33
C ILE A 259 -41.57 -10.67 -6.25
N GLU A 260 -42.66 -10.58 -5.49
CA GLU A 260 -43.42 -9.34 -5.31
C GLU A 260 -42.60 -8.28 -4.57
N GLY A 261 -41.84 -8.66 -3.53
CA GLY A 261 -40.94 -7.72 -2.86
C GLY A 261 -39.82 -7.23 -3.79
N ARG A 262 -39.24 -8.12 -4.61
CA ARG A 262 -38.26 -7.71 -5.63
C ARG A 262 -38.87 -6.75 -6.66
N ARG A 263 -40.08 -7.00 -7.15
CA ARG A 263 -40.81 -6.11 -8.07
C ARG A 263 -41.03 -4.73 -7.46
N THR A 264 -41.43 -4.66 -6.19
CA THR A 264 -41.57 -3.38 -5.47
C THR A 264 -40.24 -2.65 -5.37
N GLY A 265 -39.15 -3.36 -5.05
CA GLY A 265 -37.80 -2.78 -5.05
C GLY A 265 -37.38 -2.21 -6.41
N VAL A 266 -37.61 -2.96 -7.49
CA VAL A 266 -37.34 -2.50 -8.86
C VAL A 266 -38.20 -1.29 -9.23
N LEU A 267 -39.48 -1.28 -8.87
CA LEU A 267 -40.35 -0.13 -9.08
C LEU A 267 -39.80 1.13 -8.39
N ASN A 268 -39.28 0.99 -7.17
CA ASN A 268 -38.68 2.11 -6.44
C ASN A 268 -37.37 2.61 -7.10
N LEU A 269 -36.54 1.70 -7.63
CA LEU A 269 -35.37 2.09 -8.42
C LEU A 269 -35.77 2.90 -9.66
N ILE A 270 -36.78 2.42 -10.40
CA ILE A 270 -37.29 3.10 -11.60
C ILE A 270 -37.87 4.48 -11.24
N LYS A 271 -38.64 4.58 -10.15
CA LYS A 271 -39.21 5.86 -9.68
C LYS A 271 -38.15 6.91 -9.35
N HIS A 272 -37.01 6.48 -8.80
CA HIS A 272 -35.87 7.36 -8.52
C HIS A 272 -34.92 7.51 -9.73
N GLY A 273 -35.23 6.85 -10.85
CA GLY A 273 -34.43 6.87 -12.06
C GLY A 273 -33.05 6.22 -11.90
N ILE A 274 -32.91 5.23 -11.00
CA ILE A 274 -31.64 4.55 -10.74
C ILE A 274 -31.36 3.49 -11.83
N ASP A 275 -30.23 3.63 -12.51
CA ASP A 275 -29.85 2.79 -13.66
C ASP A 275 -28.92 1.63 -13.27
N ALA A 276 -28.25 1.75 -12.13
CA ALA A 276 -27.28 0.78 -11.64
C ALA A 276 -27.39 0.65 -10.13
N LEU A 277 -27.23 -0.58 -9.63
CA LEU A 277 -27.27 -0.88 -8.20
C LEU A 277 -25.96 -1.52 -7.76
N VAL A 278 -25.35 -0.97 -6.72
CA VAL A 278 -24.16 -1.49 -6.05
C VAL A 278 -24.58 -2.05 -4.70
N VAL A 279 -24.41 -3.36 -4.53
CA VAL A 279 -24.74 -4.09 -3.30
C VAL A 279 -23.45 -4.42 -2.57
N ILE A 280 -23.33 -3.95 -1.32
CA ILE A 280 -22.19 -4.24 -0.44
C ILE A 280 -22.70 -5.18 0.67
N GLY A 281 -22.17 -6.40 0.74
CA GLY A 281 -22.63 -7.37 1.73
C GLY A 281 -22.00 -8.74 1.56
N GLY A 282 -22.38 -9.67 2.45
CA GLY A 282 -21.95 -11.07 2.38
C GLY A 282 -22.79 -11.92 1.41
N ASP A 283 -22.55 -13.23 1.42
CA ASP A 283 -23.09 -14.18 0.43
C ASP A 283 -24.61 -14.11 0.24
N GLY A 284 -25.38 -14.02 1.33
CA GLY A 284 -26.83 -13.91 1.26
C GLY A 284 -27.31 -12.63 0.56
N SER A 285 -26.58 -11.53 0.76
CA SER A 285 -26.88 -10.25 0.11
C SER A 285 -26.55 -10.30 -1.38
N LEU A 286 -25.43 -10.90 -1.74
CA LEU A 286 -24.99 -11.08 -3.13
C LEU A 286 -25.89 -12.06 -3.90
N THR A 287 -26.33 -13.14 -3.24
CA THR A 287 -27.33 -14.07 -3.79
C THR A 287 -28.65 -13.37 -4.08
N GLY A 288 -29.08 -12.46 -3.19
CA GLY A 288 -30.26 -11.62 -3.41
C GLY A 288 -30.10 -10.70 -4.62
N ALA A 289 -28.91 -10.15 -4.82
CA ALA A 289 -28.60 -9.27 -5.96
C ALA A 289 -28.60 -10.05 -7.28
N ASP A 290 -28.01 -11.24 -7.30
CA ASP A 290 -27.98 -12.09 -8.50
C ASP A 290 -29.39 -12.53 -8.92
N ARG A 291 -30.25 -12.86 -7.96
CA ARG A 291 -31.68 -13.14 -8.21
C ARG A 291 -32.50 -11.93 -8.66
N LEU A 292 -32.05 -10.71 -8.37
CA LEU A 292 -32.68 -9.48 -8.86
C LEU A 292 -32.29 -9.20 -10.32
N ARG A 293 -31.07 -9.57 -10.71
CA ARG A 293 -30.52 -9.39 -12.06
C ARG A 293 -31.07 -10.41 -13.06
N ALA A 294 -31.27 -11.66 -12.62
CA ALA A 294 -31.76 -12.78 -13.43
C ALA A 294 -33.20 -12.56 -13.90
#